data_AF-A0A6J4Q2A2-F1
#
_entry.id   AF-A0A6J4Q2A2-F1
#
_cell.length_a   1.000
_cell.length_b   1.000
_cell.length_c   1.000
_cell.angle_alpha   90.00
_cell.angle_beta   90.00
_cell.angle_gamma   90.00
#
_symmetry.space_group_name_H-M   'P 1'
#
loop_
_entity.id
_entity.type
_entity.pdbx_description
1 polymer ?
#
loop_
_entity_poly.entity_id
_entity_poly.type
_entity_poly.pdbx_seq_one_letter_code
_entity_poly.pdbx_strand_id
1 'polypeptide(L)'
;MNFYYSEKVQQLREELMQFMDEHVYPNEKTYADEHAAFEDRWSIPPIMEELKEKAKAAGLWNLFLPDSDLGAGLTNLEYAPLCEIMGRSPIAPEVFNCNAPD
;
A
#
# COMPACT_ATOMS: atom_id res chain seq x y z
N MET A 1 -9.85 -29.44 -2.59
CA MET A 1 -8.89 -28.33 -2.34
C MET A 1 -9.70 -27.04 -2.36
N ASN A 2 -9.56 -26.18 -1.33
CA ASN A 2 -10.28 -24.92 -1.24
C ASN A 2 -9.34 -23.79 -1.72
N PHE A 3 -9.78 -23.02 -2.72
CA PHE A 3 -9.01 -21.91 -3.31
C PHE A 3 -9.65 -20.54 -3.05
N TYR A 4 -10.73 -20.49 -2.27
CA TYR A 4 -11.40 -19.23 -1.94
C TYR A 4 -10.60 -18.46 -0.88
N TYR A 5 -10.60 -17.14 -1.00
CA TYR A 5 -10.08 -16.25 0.03
C TYR A 5 -11.03 -16.19 1.23
N SER A 6 -10.48 -15.99 2.43
CA SER A 6 -11.27 -15.68 3.62
C SER A 6 -12.02 -14.36 3.42
N GLU A 7 -13.14 -14.17 4.13
CA GLU A 7 -13.92 -12.92 4.07
C GLU A 7 -13.05 -11.70 4.41
N LYS A 8 -12.18 -11.83 5.42
CA LYS A 8 -11.17 -10.83 5.79
C LYS A 8 -10.30 -10.40 4.58
N VAL A 9 -9.79 -11.37 3.82
CA VAL A 9 -8.94 -11.09 2.66
C VAL A 9 -9.74 -10.49 1.51
N GLN A 10 -10.99 -10.94 1.29
CA GLN A 10 -11.84 -10.35 0.26
C GLN A 10 -12.12 -8.87 0.55
N GLN A 11 -12.45 -8.54 1.79
CA GLN A 11 -12.68 -7.17 2.22
C GLN A 11 -11.43 -6.29 2.02
N LEU A 12 -10.26 -6.73 2.50
CA LEU A 12 -9.00 -5.99 2.33
C LEU A 12 -8.63 -5.79 0.86
N ARG A 13 -8.93 -6.76 -0.01
CA ARG A 13 -8.71 -6.61 -1.46
C ARG A 13 -9.60 -5.53 -2.05
N GLU A 14 -10.88 -5.49 -1.67
CA GLU A 14 -11.82 -4.47 -2.13
C GLU A 14 -11.41 -3.08 -1.67
N GLU A 15 -11.08 -2.92 -0.38
CA GLU A 15 -10.59 -1.67 0.19
C GLU A 15 -9.29 -1.21 -0.48
N LEU A 16 -8.34 -2.12 -0.72
CA LEU A 16 -7.11 -1.78 -1.46
C LEU A 16 -7.39 -1.37 -2.90
N MET A 17 -8.22 -2.12 -3.65
CA MET A 17 -8.54 -1.75 -5.03
C MET A 17 -9.19 -0.38 -5.10
N GLN A 18 -10.13 -0.08 -4.20
CA GLN A 18 -10.76 1.23 -4.13
C GLN A 18 -9.75 2.33 -3.78
N PHE A 19 -8.89 2.11 -2.79
CA PHE A 19 -7.84 3.08 -2.43
C PHE A 19 -6.87 3.32 -3.58
N MET A 20 -6.51 2.27 -4.33
CA MET A 20 -5.63 2.39 -5.50
C MET A 20 -6.26 3.27 -6.57
N ASP A 21 -7.54 3.05 -6.89
CA ASP A 21 -8.29 3.81 -7.89
C ASP A 21 -8.50 5.28 -7.48
N GLU A 22 -8.80 5.53 -6.21
CA GLU A 22 -9.14 6.87 -5.71
C GLU A 22 -7.92 7.73 -5.36
N HIS A 23 -6.81 7.11 -4.95
CA HIS A 23 -5.68 7.82 -4.37
C HIS A 23 -4.33 7.49 -5.01
N VAL A 24 -4.05 6.24 -5.36
CA VAL A 24 -2.71 5.88 -5.85
C VAL A 24 -2.57 6.23 -7.33
N TYR A 25 -3.34 5.60 -8.21
CA TYR A 25 -3.20 5.78 -9.66
C TYR A 25 -3.31 7.25 -10.11
N PRO A 26 -4.25 8.06 -9.58
CA PRO A 26 -4.33 9.47 -9.97
C PRO A 26 -3.10 10.29 -9.58
N ASN A 27 -2.36 9.88 -8.54
CA ASN A 27 -1.22 10.63 -7.99
C ASN A 27 0.15 10.09 -8.43
N GLU A 28 0.22 9.01 -9.22
CA GLU A 28 1.50 8.51 -9.78
C GLU A 28 2.26 9.58 -10.55
N LYS A 29 1.54 10.36 -11.36
CA LYS A 29 2.14 11.47 -12.12
C LYS A 29 2.66 12.57 -11.20
N THR A 30 1.86 12.99 -10.22
CA THR A 30 2.25 14.00 -9.24
C THR A 30 3.50 13.58 -8.48
N TYR A 31 3.55 12.32 -8.02
CA TYR A 31 4.72 11.76 -7.37
C TYR A 31 5.96 11.82 -8.27
N ALA A 32 5.83 11.39 -9.54
CA ALA A 32 6.96 11.41 -10.48
C ALA A 32 7.47 12.84 -10.75
N ASP A 33 6.55 13.80 -10.94
CA ASP A 33 6.88 15.20 -11.20
C ASP A 33 7.55 15.86 -9.97
N GLU A 34 7.02 15.63 -8.76
CA GLU A 34 7.60 16.14 -7.52
C GLU A 34 8.97 15.51 -7.24
N HIS A 35 9.08 14.19 -7.38
CA HIS A 35 10.34 13.46 -7.15
C HIS A 35 11.44 13.92 -8.11
N ALA A 36 11.11 14.17 -9.38
CA ALA A 36 12.06 14.68 -10.37
C ALA A 36 12.51 16.13 -10.12
N ALA A 37 11.75 16.90 -9.33
CA ALA A 37 12.10 18.27 -8.98
C ALA A 37 13.09 18.38 -7.81
N PHE A 38 13.28 17.31 -7.02
CA PHE A 38 14.27 17.29 -5.94
C PHE A 38 15.69 17.12 -6.46
N GLU A 39 16.64 17.89 -5.90
CA GLU A 39 18.07 17.69 -6.15
C GLU A 39 18.59 16.41 -5.47
N ASP A 40 18.02 16.07 -4.31
CA ASP A 40 18.31 14.84 -3.58
C ASP A 40 17.29 13.75 -3.91
N ARG A 41 17.77 12.67 -4.53
CA ARG A 41 16.96 11.51 -4.92
C ARG A 41 16.38 10.75 -3.72
N TRP A 42 16.86 10.99 -2.50
CA TRP A 42 16.34 10.35 -1.28
C TRP A 42 15.26 11.19 -0.58
N SER A 43 14.91 12.36 -1.13
CA SER A 43 13.83 13.18 -0.59
C SER A 43 12.47 12.56 -0.88
N ILE A 44 11.64 12.46 0.15
CA ILE A 44 10.26 11.96 0.06
C ILE A 44 9.35 13.10 -0.44
N PRO A 45 8.65 12.93 -1.57
CA PRO A 45 7.72 13.93 -2.08
C PRO A 45 6.55 14.17 -1.10
N PRO A 46 6.05 15.42 -0.97
CA PRO A 46 4.89 15.73 -0.14
C PRO A 46 3.67 14.85 -0.42
N ILE A 47 3.40 14.53 -1.69
CA ILE A 47 2.27 13.67 -2.05
C ILE A 47 2.38 12.27 -1.43
N MET A 48 3.59 11.75 -1.25
CA MET A 48 3.79 10.43 -0.63
C MET A 48 3.39 10.45 0.84
N GLU A 49 3.75 11.49 1.60
CA GLU A 49 3.36 11.63 3.00
C GLU A 49 1.83 11.76 3.14
N GLU A 50 1.17 12.54 2.28
CA GLU A 50 -0.30 12.64 2.26
C GLU A 50 -0.97 11.30 1.99
N LEU A 51 -0.44 10.51 1.05
CA LEU A 51 -0.97 9.18 0.74
C LEU A 51 -0.77 8.20 1.91
N LYS A 52 0.39 8.25 2.59
CA LYS A 52 0.67 7.45 3.79
C LYS A 52 -0.30 7.77 4.92
N GLU A 53 -0.62 9.05 5.15
CA GLU A 53 -1.61 9.45 6.16
C GLU A 53 -3.01 8.93 5.83
N LYS A 54 -3.44 9.00 4.56
CA LYS A 54 -4.71 8.43 4.11
C LYS A 54 -4.75 6.91 4.29
N ALA A 55 -3.67 6.21 3.94
CA ALA A 55 -3.56 4.76 4.10
C ALA A 55 -3.67 4.34 5.57
N LYS A 56 -2.98 5.04 6.48
CA LYS A 56 -3.11 4.84 7.94
C LYS A 56 -4.54 5.06 8.42
N ALA A 57 -5.18 6.13 7.98
CA ALA A 57 -6.57 6.44 8.36
C ALA A 57 -7.57 5.40 7.84
N ALA A 58 -7.29 4.78 6.69
CA ALA A 58 -8.07 3.70 6.11
C ALA A 58 -7.77 2.31 6.73
N GLY A 59 -6.80 2.19 7.65
CA GLY A 59 -6.39 0.91 8.23
C GLY A 59 -5.57 0.02 7.29
N LEU A 60 -5.07 0.57 6.17
CA LEU A 60 -4.29 -0.14 5.15
C LEU A 60 -2.78 0.01 5.39
N TRP A 61 -2.33 -0.12 6.64
CA TRP A 61 -0.94 0.14 7.04
C TRP A 61 -0.29 -1.09 7.65
N ASN A 62 1.00 -1.33 7.37
CA ASN A 62 1.76 -2.48 7.90
C ASN A 62 1.11 -3.85 7.59
N LEU A 63 0.50 -4.01 6.41
CA LEU A 63 -0.25 -5.23 6.07
C LEU A 63 0.63 -6.49 6.05
N PHE A 64 1.94 -6.34 5.88
CA PHE A 64 2.92 -7.42 5.94
C PHE A 64 3.19 -7.93 7.37
N LEU A 65 2.87 -7.14 8.40
CA LEU A 65 3.25 -7.43 9.75
C LEU A 65 2.31 -8.53 10.32
N PRO A 66 2.86 -9.64 10.84
CA PRO A 66 2.06 -10.71 11.43
C PRO A 66 1.40 -10.24 12.73
N ASP A 67 0.68 -11.15 13.37
CA ASP A 67 -0.17 -10.86 14.55
C ASP A 67 0.58 -10.06 15.62
N SER A 68 0.20 -8.78 15.74
CA SER A 68 0.79 -7.79 16.63
C SER A 68 -0.15 -6.58 16.71
N ASP A 69 -0.02 -5.78 17.77
CA ASP A 69 -0.82 -4.56 17.96
C ASP A 69 -0.63 -3.49 16.86
N LEU A 70 0.36 -3.67 15.98
CA LEU A 70 0.75 -2.74 14.93
C LEU A 70 0.55 -3.29 13.51
N GLY A 71 0.01 -4.51 13.36
CA GLY A 71 -0.07 -5.25 12.10
C GLY A 71 -1.45 -5.79 11.80
N ALA A 72 -1.64 -6.31 10.59
CA ALA A 72 -2.94 -6.82 10.12
C ALA A 72 -3.19 -8.30 10.48
N GLY A 73 -2.21 -8.98 11.09
CA GLY A 73 -2.37 -10.38 11.52
C GLY A 73 -2.64 -11.34 10.36
N LEU A 74 -2.05 -11.07 9.20
CA LEU A 74 -2.23 -11.88 7.99
C LEU A 74 -1.21 -13.01 7.95
N THR A 75 -1.66 -14.19 7.51
CA THR A 75 -0.71 -15.23 7.08
C THR A 75 -0.09 -14.86 5.72
N ASN A 76 1.02 -15.48 5.35
CA ASN A 76 1.63 -15.25 4.03
C ASN A 76 0.65 -15.52 2.87
N LEU A 77 -0.23 -16.52 3.01
CA LEU A 77 -1.23 -16.85 1.99
C LEU A 77 -2.31 -15.76 1.87
N GLU A 78 -2.66 -15.15 2.99
CA GLU A 78 -3.63 -14.04 3.04
C GLU A 78 -3.02 -12.73 2.53
N TYR A 79 -1.73 -12.49 2.78
CA TYR A 79 -1.03 -11.28 2.36
C TYR A 79 -0.65 -11.28 0.87
N ALA A 80 -0.29 -12.44 0.30
CA ALA A 80 0.09 -12.57 -1.11
C ALA A 80 -0.84 -11.88 -2.12
N PRO A 81 -2.18 -12.04 -2.08
CA PRO A 81 -3.07 -11.33 -3.01
C PRO A 81 -3.07 -9.81 -2.82
N LEU A 82 -2.75 -9.30 -1.62
CA LEU A 82 -2.65 -7.87 -1.37
C LEU A 82 -1.37 -7.31 -2.01
N CYS A 83 -0.26 -8.06 -1.94
CA CYS A 83 0.97 -7.73 -2.68
C CYS A 83 0.74 -7.64 -4.18
N GLU A 84 -0.08 -8.51 -4.76
CA GLU A 84 -0.41 -8.47 -6.19
C GLU A 84 -1.11 -7.15 -6.55
N ILE A 85 -2.02 -6.66 -5.70
CA ILE A 85 -2.73 -5.40 -5.91
C ILE A 85 -1.78 -4.21 -5.76
N MET A 86 -1.02 -4.15 -4.66
CA MET A 86 -0.06 -3.07 -4.41
C MET A 86 1.04 -3.04 -5.48
N GLY A 87 1.50 -4.20 -5.96
CA GLY A 87 2.53 -4.31 -7.00
C GLY A 87 2.12 -3.80 -8.38
N ARG A 88 0.86 -3.40 -8.58
CA ARG A 88 0.39 -2.78 -9.84
C ARG A 88 0.89 -1.34 -10.02
N SER A 89 1.34 -0.72 -8.94
CA SER A 89 1.89 0.64 -8.94
C SER A 89 3.28 0.66 -8.31
N PRO A 90 4.23 1.44 -8.85
CA PRO A 90 5.56 1.57 -8.28
C PRO A 90 5.57 2.26 -6.91
N ILE A 91 4.55 3.07 -6.59
CA ILE A 91 4.53 3.87 -5.35
C ILE A 91 3.70 3.22 -4.24
N ALA A 92 2.77 2.32 -4.59
CA ALA A 92 1.81 1.78 -3.62
C ALA A 92 2.44 1.03 -2.44
N PRO A 93 3.49 0.19 -2.60
CA PRO A 93 4.10 -0.47 -1.45
C PRO A 93 4.56 0.52 -0.40
N GLU A 94 5.10 1.67 -0.79
CA GLU A 94 5.53 2.71 0.15
C GLU A 94 4.34 3.43 0.81
N VAL A 95 3.28 3.70 0.04
CA VAL A 95 2.03 4.30 0.56
C VAL A 95 1.44 3.48 1.71
N PHE A 96 1.52 2.15 1.65
CA PHE A 96 0.98 1.24 2.67
C PHE A 96 2.03 0.78 3.70
N ASN A 97 3.25 1.33 3.67
CA ASN A 97 4.40 0.90 4.48
C ASN A 97 4.69 -0.60 4.38
N CYS A 98 4.63 -1.10 3.16
CA CYS A 98 4.85 -2.48 2.76
C CYS A 98 6.01 -2.61 1.77
N ASN A 99 6.76 -1.52 1.50
CA ASN A 99 8.01 -1.57 0.76
C ASN A 99 9.11 -2.25 1.59
N ALA A 100 10.12 -2.79 0.90
CA ALA A 100 11.31 -3.28 1.57
C ALA A 100 12.03 -2.11 2.29
N PRO A 101 12.63 -2.33 3.46
CA PRO A 101 13.45 -1.31 4.12
C PRO A 101 14.64 -0.94 3.23
N ASP A 102 14.95 0.36 3.19
CA ASP A 102 16.08 0.93 2.45
C ASP A 102 17.45 0.53 3.04
#